data_AF-A0A7S7TS24-F1
#
_entry.id   AF-A0A7S7TS24-F1
#
_cell.length_a   1.000
_cell.length_b   1.000
_cell.length_c   1.000
_cell.angle_alpha   90.00
_cell.angle_beta   90.00
_cell.angle_gamma   90.00
#
_symmetry.space_group_name_H-M   'P 1'
#
loop_
_entity.id
_entity.type
_entity.pdbx_description
1 polymer ?
#
loop_
_entity_poly.entity_id
_entity_poly.type
_entity_poly.pdbx_seq_one_letter_code
_entity_poly.pdbx_strand_id
1 'polypeptide(L)'
;MNFVKVLLVLFVLLLGCADLATTNKILELGFSEANPFMHMAQTWFGAWWMIPKLGLTFVVMALLWRSKNVFNIALVAAFCSTPVINNVLLIAGTI
;
A
#
# COMPACT_ATOMS: atom_id res chain seq x y z
N MET A 1 18.15 2.20 -18.57
CA MET A 1 17.13 2.06 -17.50
C MET A 1 16.18 3.24 -17.66
N ASN A 2 14.86 3.02 -17.82
CA ASN A 2 13.93 4.12 -18.09
C ASN A 2 13.68 4.90 -16.78
N PHE A 3 14.01 6.20 -16.75
CA PHE A 3 13.88 7.05 -15.55
C PHE A 3 12.43 7.07 -15.02
N VAL A 4 11.44 7.08 -15.91
CA VAL A 4 10.01 7.06 -15.56
C VAL A 4 9.66 5.78 -14.77
N LYS A 5 10.24 4.65 -15.17
CA LYS A 5 10.01 3.38 -14.49
C LYS A 5 10.58 3.39 -13.07
N VAL A 6 11.78 3.94 -12.88
CA VAL A 6 12.40 4.07 -11.56
C VAL A 6 11.52 4.94 -10.66
N LEU A 7 11.05 6.08 -11.18
CA LEU A 7 10.19 7.00 -10.46
C LEU A 7 8.87 6.33 -10.04
N LEU A 8 8.23 5.58 -10.94
CA LEU A 8 7.00 4.84 -10.62
C LEU A 8 7.21 3.75 -9.56
N VAL A 9 8.33 3.02 -9.61
CA VAL A 9 8.64 1.99 -8.61
C VAL A 9 8.93 2.63 -7.24
N LEU A 10 9.65 3.75 -7.20
CA LEU A 10 9.85 4.53 -5.97
C LEU A 10 8.53 5.10 -5.44
N PHE A 11 7.63 5.53 -6.32
CA PHE A 11 6.31 5.99 -5.94
C PHE A 11 5.48 4.88 -5.29
N VAL A 12 5.54 3.65 -5.82
CA VAL A 12 4.89 2.48 -5.20
C VAL A 12 5.47 2.18 -3.81
N LEU A 13 6.79 2.33 -3.62
CA LEU A 13 7.40 2.19 -2.30
C LEU A 13 6.86 3.24 -1.32
N LEU A 14 6.80 4.51 -1.74
CA LEU A 14 6.25 5.59 -0.93
C LEU A 14 4.78 5.34 -0.58
N LEU A 15 3.98 4.86 -1.54
CA LEU A 15 2.59 4.47 -1.30
C LEU A 15 2.50 3.33 -0.29
N GLY A 16 3.35 2.31 -0.38
CA GLY A 16 3.39 1.22 0.61
C GLY A 16 3.73 1.70 2.02
N CYS A 17 4.69 2.63 2.15
CA CYS A 17 5.01 3.26 3.44
C CYS A 17 3.84 4.12 3.96
N ALA A 18 3.20 4.91 3.11
CA ALA A 18 2.05 5.73 3.47
C ALA A 18 0.85 4.86 3.88
N ASP A 19 0.63 3.75 3.18
CA ASP A 19 -0.41 2.78 3.50
C ASP A 19 -0.20 2.20 4.89
N LEU A 20 1.01 1.75 5.24
CA LEU A 20 1.33 1.27 6.59
C LEU A 20 1.07 2.33 7.67
N ALA A 21 1.55 3.56 7.45
CA ALA A 21 1.41 4.64 8.42
C ALA A 21 -0.07 5.00 8.65
N THR A 22 -0.83 5.11 7.57
CA THR A 22 -2.25 5.44 7.62
C THR A 22 -3.08 4.29 8.18
N THR A 23 -2.77 3.04 7.84
CA THR A 23 -3.39 1.85 8.44
C THR A 23 -3.10 1.77 9.94
N ASN A 24 -1.87 2.01 10.38
CA ASN A 24 -1.56 2.01 11.81
C ASN A 24 -2.38 3.07 12.55
N LYS A 25 -2.52 4.25 11.96
CA LYS A 25 -3.27 5.35 12.56
C LYS A 25 -4.79 5.08 12.63
N ILE A 26 -5.40 4.53 11.59
CA ILE A 26 -6.84 4.17 11.66
C ILE A 26 -7.10 3.09 12.71
N LEU A 27 -6.16 2.15 12.89
CA LEU A 27 -6.28 1.10 13.90
C LEU A 27 -6.14 1.66 15.32
N GLU A 28 -5.23 2.60 15.55
CA GLU A 28 -5.14 3.34 16.81
C GLU A 28 -6.42 4.11 17.13
N LEU A 29 -7.11 4.61 16.10
CA LEU A 29 -8.41 5.28 16.23
C LEU A 29 -9.60 4.30 16.40
N GLY A 30 -9.36 2.99 16.40
CA GLY A 30 -10.39 1.95 16.53
C GLY A 30 -11.18 1.65 15.26
N PHE A 31 -10.77 2.20 14.11
CA PHE A 31 -11.35 1.90 12.81
C PHE A 31 -10.66 0.69 12.17
N SER A 32 -11.39 -0.03 11.32
CA SER A 32 -10.82 -1.07 10.48
C SER A 32 -10.63 -0.58 9.04
N GLU A 33 -9.58 -1.09 8.37
CA GLU A 33 -9.40 -0.85 6.95
C GLU A 33 -10.50 -1.58 6.17
N ALA A 34 -11.13 -0.92 5.20
CA ALA A 34 -12.18 -1.52 4.36
C ALA A 34 -11.66 -2.68 3.47
N ASN A 35 -10.35 -2.90 3.46
CA ASN A 35 -9.69 -3.96 2.72
C ASN A 35 -9.92 -5.33 3.39
N PRO A 36 -10.64 -6.27 2.75
CA PRO A 36 -10.91 -7.60 3.33
C PRO A 36 -9.64 -8.40 3.60
N PHE A 37 -8.56 -8.14 2.86
CA PHE A 37 -7.25 -8.76 3.11
C PHE A 37 -6.61 -8.27 4.41
N MET A 38 -6.90 -7.05 4.84
CA MET A 38 -6.33 -6.49 6.07
C MET A 38 -6.92 -7.15 7.32
N HIS A 39 -8.23 -7.40 7.32
CA HIS A 39 -8.87 -8.18 8.38
C HIS A 39 -8.27 -9.58 8.50
N MET A 40 -8.05 -10.26 7.37
CA MET A 40 -7.41 -11.58 7.37
C MET A 40 -5.96 -11.51 7.88
N ALA A 41 -5.18 -10.54 7.40
CA ALA A 41 -3.81 -10.34 7.82
C ALA A 41 -3.70 -10.02 9.32
N GLN A 42 -4.60 -9.21 9.88
CA GLN A 42 -4.64 -8.95 11.32
C GLN A 42 -5.06 -10.16 12.12
N THR A 43 -6.03 -10.93 11.64
CA THR A 43 -6.50 -12.14 12.33
C THR A 43 -5.38 -13.20 12.38
N TRP A 44 -4.58 -13.33 11.32
CA TRP A 44 -3.56 -14.36 11.21
C TRP A 44 -2.20 -13.95 11.77
N PHE A 45 -1.79 -12.68 11.57
CA PHE A 45 -0.47 -12.19 11.96
C PHE A 45 -0.49 -11.30 13.22
N GLY A 46 -1.67 -10.91 13.72
CA GLY A 46 -1.81 -10.07 14.91
C GLY A 46 -1.02 -8.79 14.77
N ALA A 47 -0.19 -8.47 15.77
CA ALA A 47 0.70 -7.30 15.78
C ALA A 47 1.75 -7.29 14.64
N TRP A 48 2.00 -8.42 14.00
CA TRP A 48 2.98 -8.56 12.92
C TRP A 48 2.39 -8.30 11.53
N TRP A 49 1.15 -7.82 11.43
CA TRP A 49 0.45 -7.53 10.17
C TRP A 49 1.21 -6.59 9.22
N MET A 50 2.13 -5.77 9.74
CA MET A 50 2.98 -4.89 8.95
C MET A 50 3.96 -5.64 8.05
N ILE A 51 4.44 -6.81 8.49
CA ILE A 51 5.38 -7.65 7.72
C ILE A 51 4.78 -8.14 6.40
N PRO A 52 3.63 -8.83 6.38
CA PRO A 52 3.04 -9.30 5.13
C PRO A 52 2.63 -8.14 4.22
N LYS A 53 2.24 -6.98 4.78
CA LYS A 53 1.91 -5.78 3.99
C LYS A 53 3.15 -5.19 3.29
N LEU A 54 4.26 -5.03 4.02
CA LEU A 54 5.57 -4.66 3.45
C LEU A 54 6.07 -5.69 2.42
N GLY A 55 5.97 -6.98 2.75
CA GLY A 55 6.35 -8.06 1.87
C GLY A 55 5.60 -7.99 0.53
N LEU A 56 4.30 -7.73 0.57
CA LEU A 56 3.49 -7.55 -0.63
C LEU A 56 3.93 -6.31 -1.45
N THR A 57 4.26 -5.19 -0.80
CA THR A 57 4.86 -4.03 -1.49
C THR A 57 6.14 -4.40 -2.23
N PHE A 58 7.06 -5.13 -1.60
CA PHE A 58 8.30 -5.56 -2.24
C PHE A 58 8.06 -6.54 -3.40
N VAL A 59 7.10 -7.47 -3.26
CA VAL A 59 6.70 -8.37 -4.36
C VAL A 59 6.16 -7.58 -5.54
N VAL A 60 5.27 -6.60 -5.30
CA VAL A 60 4.74 -5.71 -6.34
C VAL A 60 5.88 -4.95 -7.01
N MET A 61 6.79 -4.35 -6.25
CA MET A 61 7.96 -3.65 -6.80
C MET A 61 8.83 -4.56 -7.67
N ALA A 62 9.08 -5.81 -7.25
CA ALA A 62 9.85 -6.78 -8.04
C ALA A 62 9.14 -7.14 -9.36
N LEU A 63 7.82 -7.32 -9.34
CA LEU A 63 7.01 -7.57 -10.54
C LEU A 63 7.03 -6.37 -11.49
N LEU A 64 6.88 -5.15 -10.97
CA LEU A 64 6.96 -3.91 -11.74
C LEU A 64 8.37 -3.71 -12.32
N TRP A 65 9.40 -4.10 -11.58
CA TRP A 65 10.78 -4.08 -12.04
C TRP A 65 11.01 -5.04 -13.21
N ARG A 66 10.29 -6.16 -13.28
CA ARG A 66 10.35 -7.08 -14.44
C ARG A 66 9.52 -6.59 -15.63
N SER A 67 8.47 -5.79 -15.40
CA SER A 67 7.61 -5.27 -16.46
C SER A 67 8.35 -4.33 -17.42
N LYS A 68 8.14 -4.50 -18.73
CA LYS A 68 8.68 -3.60 -19.76
C LYS A 68 7.68 -2.51 -20.17
N ASN A 69 6.42 -2.64 -19.79
CA ASN A 69 5.35 -1.71 -20.17
C ASN A 69 5.10 -0.70 -19.04
N VAL A 70 5.44 0.56 -19.30
CA VAL A 70 5.31 1.68 -18.34
C VAL A 70 3.84 1.95 -17.99
N PHE A 71 2.92 1.77 -18.92
CA PHE A 71 1.49 1.99 -18.68
C PHE A 71 0.95 1.03 -17.62
N ASN A 72 1.30 -0.26 -17.72
CA ASN A 72 0.91 -1.25 -16.72
C ASN A 72 1.50 -0.92 -15.34
N ILE A 73 2.71 -0.36 -15.30
CA ILE A 73 3.34 0.04 -14.05
C ILE A 73 2.58 1.22 -13.42
N ALA A 74 2.20 2.21 -14.23
CA ALA A 74 1.41 3.34 -13.76
C ALA A 74 0.01 2.92 -13.26
N LEU A 75 -0.63 1.96 -13.95
CA LEU A 75 -1.93 1.44 -13.54
C LEU A 75 -1.86 0.70 -12.18
N VAL A 76 -0.84 -0.13 -11.98
CA VAL A 76 -0.61 -0.79 -10.68
C VAL A 76 -0.30 0.24 -9.59
N ALA A 77 0.52 1.25 -9.90
CA ALA A 77 0.82 2.32 -8.95
C ALA A 77 -0.42 3.12 -8.56
N ALA A 78 -1.32 3.40 -9.50
CA ALA A 78 -2.61 4.01 -9.23
C ALA A 78 -3.51 3.10 -8.37
N PHE A 79 -3.51 1.79 -8.60
CA PHE A 79 -4.26 0.85 -7.77
C PHE A 79 -3.73 0.79 -6.32
N CYS A 80 -2.42 0.90 -6.14
CA CYS A 80 -1.80 0.97 -4.81
C CYS A 80 -2.13 2.24 -4.02
N SER A 81 -2.63 3.32 -4.65
CA SER A 81 -3.01 4.54 -3.93
C SER A 81 -4.41 4.44 -3.30
N THR A 82 -5.27 3.57 -3.82
CA THR A 82 -6.65 3.37 -3.33
C THR A 82 -6.74 3.14 -1.81
N PRO A 83 -5.98 2.20 -1.19
CA PRO A 83 -6.03 2.02 0.26
C PRO A 83 -5.49 3.23 1.03
N VAL A 84 -4.43 3.87 0.54
CA VAL A 84 -3.88 5.10 1.15
C VAL A 84 -4.94 6.21 1.17
N ILE A 85 -5.61 6.45 0.05
CA ILE A 85 -6.66 7.48 -0.06
C ILE A 85 -7.82 7.16 0.89
N ASN A 86 -8.27 5.91 0.92
CA ASN A 86 -9.32 5.46 1.84
C ASN A 86 -8.95 5.74 3.29
N ASN A 87 -7.74 5.36 3.70
CA ASN A 87 -7.28 5.53 5.08
C ASN A 87 -7.11 7.01 5.44
N VAL A 88 -6.59 7.83 4.53
CA VAL A 88 -6.49 9.29 4.72
C VAL A 88 -7.86 9.94 4.87
N LEU A 89 -8.85 9.56 4.05
CA LEU A 89 -10.21 10.07 4.15
C LEU A 89 -10.86 9.71 5.49
N LEU A 90 -10.65 8.49 5.98
CA LEU A 90 -11.12 8.06 7.29
C LEU A 90 -10.46 8.90 8.41
N ILE A 91 -9.14 9.10 8.36
CA ILE A 91 -8.43 9.94 9.33
C ILE A 91 -8.94 11.38 9.29
N ALA A 92 -9.09 11.96 8.10
CA ALA A 92 -9.57 13.33 7.94
C ALA A 92 -11.01 13.52 8.44
N GLY A 93 -11.86 12.49 8.32
CA GLY A 93 -13.23 12.50 8.85
C GLY A 93 -13.35 12.29 10.36
N THR A 94 -12.24 12.02 11.05
CA THR A 94 -12.20 11.84 12.53
C THR A 94 -11.66 13.05 13.29
N ILE A 95 -11.20 14.09 12.58
CA ILE A 95 -10.75 15.38 13.11
C ILE A 95 -11.91 16.37 13.02
#